data_AF-A0A7W7ZRQ1-F1
#
_entry.id   AF-A0A7W7ZRQ1-F1
#
_cell.length_a   1.000
_cell.length_b   1.000
_cell.length_c   1.000
_cell.angle_alpha   90.00
_cell.angle_beta   90.00
_cell.angle_gamma   90.00
#
_symmetry.space_group_name_H-M   'P 1'
#
loop_
_entity.id
_entity.type
_entity.pdbx_description
1 polymer ?
#
loop_
_entity_poly.entity_id
_entity_poly.type
_entity_poly.pdbx_seq_one_letter_code
_entity_poly.pdbx_strand_id
1 'polypeptide(L)'
;MNETAKDFLTRCFAPGETIALLLRRDNGERPTQRIVHLEQALTSRYLGWLAHQNATGANVYVAANPLRAGSRRRTKQNIASVRHLYIDIDFDGEASVAALRASDAVPIPTAVLSTSPNKYQVLWRVEGFDFERQETTLKRLALTFGGDCACTDCNRVLRLPGFLNRKYSPANRVTVEYPCDSTYDPAYFRFDDAAANPLLPLRGITRRMHPGKQTRSEQDWVWVLEQLSRGEEASKLTHTLASHRFDKPNPVYYAQRTVDMASARLWLLEGAPIDDVITMLEVRRRFELPMAPCSARAREIAQTAQQGIARKKFA
;
A
#
# COMPACT_ATOMS: atom_id res chain seq x y z
N MET A 1 -17.84 11.01 -21.20
CA MET A 1 -17.73 11.56 -19.83
C MET A 1 -17.35 10.40 -18.90
N ASN A 2 -16.55 10.60 -17.85
CA ASN A 2 -16.03 9.47 -17.06
C ASN A 2 -17.05 9.03 -15.98
N GLU A 3 -18.13 8.35 -16.40
CA GLU A 3 -19.22 7.91 -15.52
C GLU A 3 -18.73 7.01 -14.38
N THR A 4 -17.72 6.17 -14.62
CA THR A 4 -17.11 5.33 -13.57
C THR A 4 -16.54 6.16 -12.42
N ALA A 5 -15.87 7.27 -12.72
CA ALA A 5 -15.33 8.15 -11.67
C ALA A 5 -16.44 8.86 -10.90
N LYS A 6 -17.50 9.28 -11.60
CA LYS A 6 -18.66 9.95 -11.00
C LYS A 6 -19.41 9.02 -10.04
N ASP A 7 -19.69 7.80 -10.49
CA ASP A 7 -20.32 6.75 -9.68
C ASP A 7 -19.48 6.40 -8.45
N PHE A 8 -18.17 6.19 -8.62
CA PHE A 8 -17.26 5.92 -7.51
C PHE A 8 -17.26 7.04 -6.45
N LEU A 9 -17.14 8.30 -6.87
CA LEU A 9 -17.16 9.43 -5.94
C LEU A 9 -18.50 9.54 -5.20
N THR A 10 -19.62 9.28 -5.88
CA THR A 10 -20.96 9.33 -5.29
C THR A 10 -21.19 8.18 -4.30
N ARG A 11 -20.58 7.02 -4.53
CA ARG A 11 -20.61 5.89 -3.59
C ARG A 11 -19.68 6.10 -2.40
N CYS A 12 -18.59 6.83 -2.55
CA CYS A 12 -17.61 7.04 -1.48
C CYS A 12 -17.95 8.21 -0.55
N PHE A 13 -18.63 9.25 -1.04
CA PHE A 13 -18.83 10.49 -0.28
C PHE A 13 -20.28 10.91 -0.23
N ALA A 14 -20.67 11.54 0.88
CA ALA A 14 -21.99 12.12 1.06
C ALA A 14 -22.08 13.51 0.41
N PRO A 15 -23.28 13.94 -0.01
CA PRO A 15 -23.50 15.32 -0.47
C PRO A 15 -23.02 16.36 0.54
N GLY A 16 -22.43 17.44 0.04
CA GLY A 16 -21.85 18.54 0.82
C GLY A 16 -20.45 18.28 1.36
N GLU A 17 -19.96 17.03 1.34
CA GLU A 17 -18.63 16.71 1.86
C GLU A 17 -17.51 17.38 1.04
N THR A 18 -16.47 17.81 1.74
CA THR A 18 -15.25 18.34 1.13
C THR A 18 -14.29 17.19 0.86
N ILE A 19 -13.83 17.03 -0.37
CA ILE A 19 -12.92 15.95 -0.78
C ILE A 19 -11.60 16.51 -1.30
N ALA A 20 -10.53 15.73 -1.19
CA ALA A 20 -9.22 16.09 -1.76
C ALA A 20 -8.89 15.19 -2.95
N LEU A 21 -8.69 15.79 -4.12
CA LEU A 21 -8.16 15.15 -5.31
C LEU A 21 -6.67 15.47 -5.43
N LEU A 22 -5.88 14.46 -5.77
CA LEU A 22 -4.43 14.58 -5.94
C LEU A 22 -4.05 14.16 -7.37
N LEU A 23 -3.26 14.99 -8.02
CA LEU A 23 -2.70 14.73 -9.34
C LEU A 23 -1.19 14.62 -9.21
N ARG A 24 -0.63 13.48 -9.63
CA ARG A 24 0.81 13.22 -9.53
C ARG A 24 1.38 12.82 -10.88
N ARG A 25 2.44 13.51 -11.31
CA ARG A 25 3.25 13.16 -12.48
C ARG A 25 4.52 12.46 -12.01
N ASP A 26 5.04 11.53 -12.82
CA ASP A 26 6.26 10.78 -12.49
C ASP A 26 7.54 11.45 -13.02
N ASN A 27 7.46 12.75 -13.34
CA ASN A 27 8.56 13.59 -13.82
C ASN A 27 9.23 14.44 -12.73
N GLY A 28 8.93 14.17 -11.45
CA GLY A 28 9.50 14.90 -10.32
C GLY A 28 8.77 16.21 -9.97
N GLU A 29 7.76 16.61 -10.74
CA GLU A 29 6.93 17.77 -10.39
C GLU A 29 6.20 17.57 -9.06
N ARG A 30 6.02 18.68 -8.34
CA ARG A 30 5.24 18.66 -7.09
C ARG A 30 3.81 18.22 -7.39
N PRO A 31 3.24 17.29 -6.59
CA PRO A 31 1.85 16.89 -6.77
C PRO A 31 0.90 18.08 -6.63
N THR A 32 -0.07 18.17 -7.53
CA THR A 32 -1.14 19.18 -7.46
C THR A 32 -2.30 18.63 -6.65
N GLN A 33 -2.73 19.37 -5.64
CA GLN A 33 -3.88 19.02 -4.82
C GLN A 33 -5.04 19.98 -5.07
N ARG A 34 -6.26 19.43 -5.15
CA ARG A 34 -7.50 20.21 -5.24
C ARG A 34 -8.42 19.76 -4.12
N ILE A 35 -8.79 20.68 -3.25
CA ILE A 35 -9.79 20.44 -2.22
C ILE A 35 -11.05 21.17 -2.66
N VAL A 36 -12.12 20.42 -2.87
CA VAL A 36 -13.38 20.91 -3.44
C VAL A 36 -14.55 20.19 -2.78
N HIS A 37 -15.74 20.76 -2.88
CA HIS A 37 -16.97 20.03 -2.56
C HIS A 37 -17.19 18.89 -3.57
N LEU A 38 -17.82 17.81 -3.11
CA LEU A 38 -18.15 16.66 -3.94
C LEU A 38 -18.88 17.07 -5.24
N GLU A 39 -19.89 17.94 -5.13
CA GLU A 39 -20.71 18.40 -6.26
C GLU A 39 -19.87 19.04 -7.36
N GLN A 40 -18.87 19.85 -6.96
CA GLN A 40 -17.95 20.48 -7.90
C GLN A 40 -17.12 19.42 -8.65
N ALA A 41 -16.62 18.41 -7.94
CA ALA A 41 -15.85 17.31 -8.52
C ALA A 41 -16.70 16.44 -9.48
N LEU A 42 -18.01 16.34 -9.24
CA LEU A 42 -18.95 15.58 -10.08
C LEU A 42 -19.38 16.32 -11.35
N THR A 43 -19.10 17.62 -11.48
CA THR A 43 -19.47 18.37 -12.70
C THR A 43 -18.74 17.85 -13.93
N SER A 44 -19.42 17.85 -15.07
CA SER A 44 -18.85 17.43 -16.37
C SER A 44 -17.57 18.19 -16.72
N ARG A 45 -17.52 19.49 -16.39
CA ARG A 45 -16.35 20.34 -16.58
C ARG A 45 -15.16 19.87 -15.75
N TYR A 46 -15.39 19.53 -14.48
CA TYR A 46 -14.32 19.10 -13.58
C TYR A 46 -13.79 17.71 -13.94
N LEU A 47 -14.69 16.76 -14.24
CA LEU A 47 -14.31 15.44 -14.72
C LEU A 47 -13.59 15.50 -16.08
N GLY A 48 -14.00 16.41 -16.98
CA GLY A 48 -13.31 16.69 -18.23
C GLY A 48 -11.89 17.24 -18.02
N TRP A 49 -11.72 18.16 -17.07
CA TRP A 49 -10.40 18.66 -16.67
C TRP A 49 -9.51 17.55 -16.10
N LEU A 50 -10.04 16.68 -15.22
CA LEU A 50 -9.30 15.51 -14.70
C LEU A 50 -8.89 14.57 -15.84
N ALA A 51 -9.77 14.35 -16.82
CA ALA A 51 -9.48 13.51 -17.99
C ALA A 51 -8.36 14.09 -18.84
N HIS A 52 -8.35 15.41 -19.06
CA HIS A 52 -7.27 16.09 -19.75
C HIS A 52 -5.94 15.99 -18.99
N GLN A 53 -5.94 16.19 -17.66
CA GLN A 53 -4.74 16.03 -16.84
C GLN A 53 -4.22 14.59 -16.88
N ASN A 54 -5.12 13.59 -16.84
CA ASN A 54 -4.73 12.20 -16.97
C ASN A 54 -4.19 11.87 -18.37
N ALA A 55 -4.82 12.40 -19.42
CA ALA A 55 -4.39 12.26 -20.81
C ALA A 55 -2.95 12.76 -21.02
N THR A 56 -2.59 13.87 -20.37
CA THR A 56 -1.27 14.50 -20.41
C THR A 56 -0.27 13.93 -19.41
N GLY A 57 -0.59 12.82 -18.72
CA GLY A 57 0.38 12.06 -17.93
C GLY A 57 0.22 12.11 -16.41
N ALA A 58 -0.78 12.81 -15.87
CA ALA A 58 -1.02 12.81 -14.42
C ALA A 58 -1.75 11.54 -13.95
N ASN A 59 -1.28 10.91 -12.89
CA ASN A 59 -2.05 9.94 -12.13
C ASN A 59 -3.09 10.67 -11.25
N VAL A 60 -4.34 10.21 -11.26
CA VAL A 60 -5.45 10.84 -10.52
C VAL A 60 -5.82 9.99 -9.30
N TYR A 61 -5.95 10.65 -8.14
CA TYR A 61 -6.30 10.04 -6.87
C TYR A 61 -7.34 10.89 -6.13
N VAL A 62 -8.04 10.27 -5.18
CA VAL A 62 -8.94 10.92 -4.22
C VAL A 62 -8.56 10.50 -2.80
N ALA A 63 -8.70 11.37 -1.81
CA ALA A 63 -8.55 10.98 -0.40
C ALA A 63 -9.53 9.86 -0.05
N ALA A 64 -9.17 8.94 0.83
CA ALA A 64 -10.05 7.88 1.27
C ALA A 64 -11.17 8.42 2.17
N ASN A 65 -10.93 9.52 2.89
CA ASN A 65 -11.85 10.08 3.86
C ASN A 65 -12.15 11.55 3.54
N PRO A 66 -13.35 12.06 3.87
CA PRO A 66 -13.69 13.46 3.67
C PRO A 66 -12.84 14.38 4.56
N LEU A 67 -12.65 15.60 4.10
CA LEU A 67 -11.92 16.65 4.81
C LEU A 67 -12.89 17.59 5.51
N ARG A 68 -12.40 18.26 6.56
CA ARG A 68 -13.12 19.34 7.24
C ARG A 68 -13.34 20.50 6.27
N ALA A 69 -14.50 21.14 6.36
CA ALA A 69 -14.81 22.33 5.55
C ALA A 69 -13.73 23.41 5.72
N GLY A 70 -13.35 24.08 4.63
CA GLY A 70 -12.30 25.11 4.62
C GLY A 70 -10.85 24.58 4.65
N SER A 71 -10.65 23.25 4.66
CA SER A 71 -9.31 22.66 4.62
C SER A 71 -8.52 23.09 3.38
N ARG A 72 -7.26 23.50 3.57
CA ARG A 72 -6.34 23.85 2.48
C ARG A 72 -5.28 22.78 2.20
N ARG A 73 -5.15 21.79 3.08
CA ARG A 73 -4.14 20.71 3.01
C ARG A 73 -4.76 19.38 3.44
N ARG A 74 -4.22 18.25 2.96
CA ARG A 74 -4.66 16.89 3.35
C ARG A 74 -3.76 16.32 4.46
N THR A 75 -3.79 16.95 5.63
CA THR A 75 -3.11 16.44 6.84
C THR A 75 -4.07 15.58 7.65
N LYS A 76 -3.56 14.79 8.62
CA LYS A 76 -4.42 13.97 9.50
C LYS A 76 -5.43 14.82 10.26
N GLN A 77 -5.04 16.03 10.71
CA GLN A 77 -5.92 16.96 11.43
C GLN A 77 -7.08 17.51 10.59
N ASN A 78 -6.92 17.50 9.26
CA ASN A 78 -7.93 18.03 8.34
C ASN A 78 -8.91 16.97 7.86
N ILE A 79 -8.75 15.71 8.26
CA ILE A 79 -9.75 14.68 7.99
C ILE A 79 -10.96 14.92 8.92
N ALA A 80 -12.17 14.88 8.35
CA ALA A 80 -13.40 15.15 9.08
C ALA A 80 -13.88 13.92 9.86
N SER A 81 -13.89 12.76 9.20
CA SER A 81 -14.43 11.52 9.76
C SER A 81 -13.82 10.31 9.04
N VAL A 82 -13.93 9.14 9.66
CA VAL A 82 -13.62 7.87 9.02
C VAL A 82 -14.80 7.44 8.17
N ARG A 83 -14.56 7.29 6.86
CA ARG A 83 -15.57 6.83 5.88
C ARG A 83 -15.23 5.47 5.31
N HIS A 84 -13.94 5.16 5.20
CA HIS A 84 -13.49 3.89 4.63
C HIS A 84 -12.38 3.24 5.43
N LEU A 85 -12.44 1.91 5.48
CA LEU A 85 -11.26 1.07 5.61
C LEU A 85 -10.79 0.64 4.23
N TYR A 86 -9.50 0.36 4.08
CA TYR A 86 -8.90 -0.03 2.81
C TYR A 86 -7.65 -0.87 3.00
N ILE A 87 -7.30 -1.62 1.97
CA ILE A 87 -6.03 -2.33 1.88
C ILE A 87 -5.46 -2.12 0.47
N ASP A 88 -4.17 -1.76 0.41
CA ASP A 88 -3.42 -1.53 -0.82
C ASP A 88 -2.58 -2.79 -1.09
N ILE A 89 -3.00 -3.60 -2.06
CA ILE A 89 -2.42 -4.91 -2.36
C ILE A 89 -1.56 -4.79 -3.62
N ASP A 90 -0.24 -4.73 -3.40
CA ASP A 90 0.75 -4.60 -4.48
C ASP A 90 1.34 -5.95 -4.94
N PHE A 91 1.12 -7.03 -4.18
CA PHE A 91 1.66 -8.39 -4.40
C PHE A 91 0.60 -9.45 -4.26
N ASP A 92 0.70 -10.50 -5.09
CA ASP A 92 -0.19 -11.67 -5.07
C ASP A 92 -1.68 -11.27 -4.98
N GLY A 93 -2.06 -10.29 -5.81
CA GLY A 93 -3.34 -9.61 -5.76
C GLY A 93 -4.55 -10.54 -5.82
N GLU A 94 -4.59 -11.44 -6.80
CA GLU A 94 -5.68 -12.41 -6.95
C GLU A 94 -5.83 -13.29 -5.70
N ALA A 95 -4.72 -13.85 -5.22
CA ALA A 95 -4.71 -14.72 -4.05
C ALA A 95 -5.14 -13.97 -2.78
N SER A 96 -4.70 -12.72 -2.63
CA SER A 96 -5.06 -11.88 -1.48
C SER A 96 -6.54 -11.48 -1.50
N VAL A 97 -7.09 -11.15 -2.68
CA VAL A 97 -8.52 -10.87 -2.85
C VAL A 97 -9.36 -12.13 -2.63
N ALA A 98 -8.90 -13.29 -3.11
CA ALA A 98 -9.56 -14.57 -2.84
C ALA A 98 -9.56 -14.90 -1.34
N ALA A 99 -8.44 -14.72 -0.65
CA ALA A 99 -8.34 -14.91 0.79
C ALA A 99 -9.26 -13.96 1.58
N LEU A 100 -9.36 -12.70 1.16
CA LEU A 100 -10.31 -11.73 1.74
C LEU A 100 -11.75 -12.20 1.56
N ARG A 101 -12.12 -12.66 0.35
CA ARG A 101 -13.47 -13.14 0.04
C ARG A 101 -13.85 -14.42 0.78
N ALA A 102 -12.88 -15.24 1.13
CA ALA A 102 -13.09 -16.51 1.85
C ALA A 102 -12.99 -16.38 3.38
N SER A 103 -12.66 -15.21 3.92
CA SER A 103 -12.41 -15.02 5.35
C SER A 103 -13.67 -14.55 6.09
N ASP A 104 -13.96 -15.17 7.23
CA ASP A 104 -15.01 -14.70 8.16
C ASP A 104 -14.55 -13.56 9.08
N ALA A 105 -13.25 -13.19 9.03
CA ALA A 105 -12.69 -12.13 9.86
C ALA A 105 -13.06 -10.72 9.37
N VAL A 106 -13.46 -10.60 8.10
CA VAL A 106 -13.82 -9.33 7.46
C VAL A 106 -15.10 -9.49 6.66
N PRO A 107 -15.93 -8.45 6.54
CA PRO A 107 -17.14 -8.54 5.74
C PRO A 107 -16.83 -8.44 4.24
N ILE A 108 -17.84 -8.64 3.40
CA ILE A 108 -17.74 -8.48 1.95
C ILE A 108 -17.28 -7.03 1.63
N PRO A 109 -16.24 -6.84 0.79
CA PRO A 109 -15.81 -5.50 0.39
C PRO A 109 -16.90 -4.72 -0.35
N THR A 110 -16.93 -3.41 -0.12
CA THR A 110 -17.87 -2.52 -0.83
C THR A 110 -17.31 -2.07 -2.18
N ALA A 111 -15.99 -2.03 -2.35
CA ALA A 111 -15.36 -1.76 -3.63
C ALA A 111 -14.02 -2.51 -3.77
N VAL A 112 -13.76 -3.04 -4.95
CA VAL A 112 -12.47 -3.65 -5.33
C VAL A 112 -11.97 -2.95 -6.59
N LEU A 113 -10.91 -2.15 -6.45
CA LEU A 113 -10.29 -1.45 -7.57
C LEU A 113 -9.14 -2.28 -8.12
N SER A 114 -9.17 -2.58 -9.42
CA SER A 114 -7.98 -3.08 -10.12
C SER A 114 -7.16 -1.88 -10.59
N THR A 115 -5.98 -1.67 -9.99
CA THR A 115 -5.14 -0.50 -10.28
C THR A 115 -4.13 -0.75 -11.40
N SER A 116 -3.76 -2.01 -11.59
CA SER A 116 -2.92 -2.58 -12.65
C SER A 116 -2.98 -4.12 -12.52
N PRO A 117 -2.51 -4.90 -13.50
CA PRO A 117 -2.56 -6.36 -13.43
C PRO A 117 -2.04 -6.90 -12.08
N ASN A 118 -2.86 -7.73 -11.42
CA ASN A 118 -2.58 -8.34 -10.12
C ASN A 118 -2.33 -7.37 -8.95
N LYS A 119 -2.84 -6.12 -9.02
CA LYS A 119 -2.73 -5.12 -7.93
C LYS A 119 -4.06 -4.45 -7.63
N TYR A 120 -4.46 -4.49 -6.37
CA TYR A 120 -5.81 -4.15 -5.95
C TYR A 120 -5.82 -3.11 -4.83
N GLN A 121 -6.83 -2.23 -4.85
CA GLN A 121 -7.23 -1.47 -3.67
C GLN A 121 -8.61 -1.95 -3.27
N VAL A 122 -8.71 -2.59 -2.11
CA VAL A 122 -9.98 -3.11 -1.60
C VAL A 122 -10.47 -2.18 -0.51
N LEU A 123 -11.74 -1.80 -0.54
CA LEU A 123 -12.36 -0.82 0.35
C LEU A 123 -13.58 -1.42 1.04
N TRP A 124 -13.82 -0.94 2.25
CA TRP A 124 -15.08 -1.10 2.98
C TRP A 124 -15.57 0.28 3.39
N ARG A 125 -16.82 0.60 3.06
CA ARG A 125 -17.52 1.75 3.65
C ARG A 125 -17.84 1.42 5.11
N VAL A 126 -17.51 2.34 6.01
CA VAL A 126 -17.65 2.11 7.45
C VAL A 126 -18.25 3.30 8.19
N GLU A 127 -18.78 3.01 9.38
CA GLU A 127 -19.23 4.00 10.37
C GLU A 127 -18.81 3.57 11.78
N GLY A 128 -18.91 4.47 12.77
CA GLY A 128 -18.55 4.14 14.16
C GLY A 128 -17.05 3.94 14.44
N PHE A 129 -16.17 4.31 13.50
CA PHE A 129 -14.73 4.31 13.70
C PHE A 129 -14.20 5.69 14.08
N ASP A 130 -13.38 5.74 15.14
CA ASP A 130 -12.43 6.84 15.33
C ASP A 130 -11.14 6.59 14.53
N PHE A 131 -10.25 7.60 14.48
CA PHE A 131 -9.02 7.52 13.70
C PHE A 131 -8.02 6.50 14.25
N GLU A 132 -7.92 6.32 15.56
CA GLU A 132 -6.97 5.37 16.16
C GLU A 132 -7.38 3.93 15.84
N ARG A 133 -8.68 3.64 16.01
CA ARG A 133 -9.28 2.37 15.66
C ARG A 133 -9.16 2.09 14.17
N GLN A 134 -9.39 3.10 13.32
CA GLN A 134 -9.17 2.98 11.88
C GLN A 134 -7.73 2.55 11.58
N GLU A 135 -6.72 3.30 12.04
CA GLU A 135 -5.32 2.98 11.72
C GLU A 135 -4.90 1.60 12.27
N THR A 136 -5.41 1.21 13.45
CA THR A 136 -5.17 -0.11 14.03
C THR A 136 -5.80 -1.23 13.20
N THR A 137 -7.06 -1.06 12.78
CA THR A 137 -7.74 -2.04 11.91
C THR A 137 -7.09 -2.11 10.53
N LEU A 138 -6.67 -1.00 9.93
CA LEU A 138 -5.93 -0.98 8.66
C LEU A 138 -4.60 -1.73 8.76
N LYS A 139 -3.89 -1.61 9.88
CA LYS A 139 -2.65 -2.39 10.13
C LYS A 139 -2.96 -3.88 10.23
N ARG A 140 -3.99 -4.28 10.98
CA ARG A 140 -4.42 -5.69 11.09
C ARG A 140 -4.81 -6.24 9.72
N LEU A 141 -5.60 -5.51 8.93
CA LEU A 141 -5.94 -5.87 7.55
C LEU A 141 -4.70 -6.10 6.68
N ALA A 142 -3.75 -5.15 6.69
CA ALA A 142 -2.53 -5.26 5.92
C ALA A 142 -1.68 -6.48 6.33
N LEU A 143 -1.56 -6.75 7.64
CA LEU A 143 -0.81 -7.90 8.17
C LEU A 143 -1.47 -9.23 7.80
N THR A 144 -2.77 -9.36 8.00
CA THR A 144 -3.51 -10.60 7.76
C THR A 144 -3.56 -10.94 6.27
N PHE A 145 -3.85 -9.95 5.42
CA PHE A 145 -4.17 -10.18 4.01
C PHE A 145 -3.08 -9.72 3.01
N GLY A 146 -1.89 -9.34 3.48
CA GLY A 146 -0.74 -9.04 2.61
C GLY A 146 -0.77 -7.65 1.95
N GLY A 147 -1.33 -6.66 2.62
CA GLY A 147 -1.34 -5.27 2.16
C GLY A 147 -0.07 -4.49 2.51
N ASP A 148 0.15 -3.35 1.85
CA ASP A 148 1.24 -2.44 2.22
C ASP A 148 0.98 -1.79 3.59
N CYS A 149 1.79 -2.16 4.58
CA CYS A 149 1.73 -1.63 5.95
C CYS A 149 1.96 -0.12 6.03
N ALA A 150 2.57 0.50 5.00
CA ALA A 150 2.71 1.95 4.91
C ALA A 150 1.43 2.66 4.43
N CYS A 151 0.37 1.92 4.10
CA CYS A 151 -0.89 2.43 3.60
C CYS A 151 -1.98 2.41 4.66
N THR A 152 -1.64 2.79 5.89
CA THR A 152 -2.53 2.64 7.06
C THR A 152 -2.94 3.97 7.70
N ASP A 153 -2.53 5.11 7.13
CA ASP A 153 -2.83 6.46 7.66
C ASP A 153 -4.22 6.95 7.26
N CYS A 154 -4.97 7.58 8.17
CA CYS A 154 -6.33 8.09 7.92
C CYS A 154 -6.47 9.08 6.75
N ASN A 155 -5.38 9.74 6.34
CA ASN A 155 -5.41 10.70 5.25
C ASN A 155 -5.09 10.08 3.88
N ARG A 156 -4.92 8.75 3.75
CA ARG A 156 -4.48 8.08 2.50
C ARG A 156 -5.28 8.49 1.27
N VAL A 157 -4.66 8.39 0.09
CA VAL A 157 -5.33 8.59 -1.20
C VAL A 157 -5.45 7.26 -1.96
N LEU A 158 -6.56 7.11 -2.68
CA LEU A 158 -6.95 5.96 -3.48
C LEU A 158 -6.96 6.35 -4.95
N ARG A 159 -6.76 5.37 -5.83
CA ARG A 159 -6.88 5.58 -7.28
C ARG A 159 -8.33 5.92 -7.62
N LEU A 160 -8.52 6.89 -8.52
CA LEU A 160 -9.86 7.19 -9.02
C LEU A 160 -10.13 6.30 -10.25
N PRO A 161 -11.10 5.36 -10.20
CA PRO A 161 -11.40 4.48 -11.32
C PRO A 161 -11.92 5.25 -12.53
N GLY A 162 -11.76 4.65 -13.71
CA GLY A 162 -12.05 5.27 -15.00
C GLY A 162 -10.90 6.10 -15.58
N PHE A 163 -9.86 6.39 -14.80
CA PHE A 163 -8.62 7.03 -15.28
C PHE A 163 -7.50 6.01 -15.48
N LEU A 164 -6.49 6.39 -16.27
CA LEU A 164 -5.30 5.58 -16.49
C LEU A 164 -4.31 5.74 -15.34
N ASN A 165 -3.80 4.62 -14.85
CA ASN A 165 -2.58 4.54 -14.06
C ASN A 165 -1.36 4.72 -14.98
N ARG A 166 -0.84 5.95 -15.00
CA ARG A 166 0.29 6.41 -15.83
C ARG A 166 1.67 6.01 -15.29
N LYS A 167 1.73 5.32 -14.15
CA LYS A 167 2.98 4.80 -13.57
C LYS A 167 3.66 3.74 -14.45
N TYR A 168 2.90 3.13 -15.36
CA TYR A 168 3.36 2.03 -16.22
C TYR A 168 3.26 2.43 -17.70
N SER A 169 4.03 1.73 -18.55
CA SER A 169 3.97 1.82 -20.01
C SER A 169 3.84 0.42 -20.61
N PRO A 170 2.70 0.03 -21.21
CA PRO A 170 1.49 0.84 -21.39
C PRO A 170 0.81 1.19 -20.05
N ALA A 171 0.06 2.28 -20.05
CA ALA A 171 -0.71 2.69 -18.88
C ALA A 171 -1.90 1.74 -18.66
N ASN A 172 -2.21 1.45 -17.40
CA ASN A 172 -3.30 0.52 -17.06
C ASN A 172 -4.56 1.30 -16.72
N ARG A 173 -5.72 0.89 -17.24
CA ARG A 173 -6.99 1.52 -16.83
C ARG A 173 -7.36 1.04 -15.43
N VAL A 174 -7.62 1.99 -14.53
CA VAL A 174 -8.14 1.65 -13.20
C VAL A 174 -9.63 1.32 -13.34
N THR A 175 -10.02 0.13 -12.92
CA THR A 175 -11.41 -0.34 -12.88
C THR A 175 -11.87 -0.54 -11.45
N VAL A 176 -13.18 -0.67 -11.26
CA VAL A 176 -13.79 -0.93 -9.94
C VAL A 176 -14.92 -1.94 -10.10
N GLU A 177 -15.01 -2.86 -9.15
CA GLU A 177 -16.12 -3.76 -8.91
C GLU A 177 -16.77 -3.39 -7.58
N TYR A 178 -18.09 -3.49 -7.47
CA TYR A 178 -18.84 -3.25 -6.23
C TYR A 178 -19.55 -4.54 -5.80
N PRO A 179 -18.90 -5.40 -4.99
CA PRO A 179 -19.52 -6.65 -4.55
C PRO A 179 -20.73 -6.46 -3.63
N CYS A 180 -20.78 -5.35 -2.88
CA CYS A 180 -21.91 -4.97 -2.05
C CYS A 180 -21.98 -3.45 -1.84
N ASP A 181 -23.12 -2.95 -1.36
CA ASP A 181 -23.36 -1.54 -1.06
C ASP A 181 -23.55 -1.24 0.44
N SER A 182 -23.21 -2.20 1.30
CA SER A 182 -23.36 -2.10 2.76
C SER A 182 -22.46 -1.02 3.39
N THR A 183 -22.79 -0.65 4.62
CA THR A 183 -21.90 0.11 5.52
C THR A 183 -21.68 -0.74 6.76
N TYR A 184 -20.43 -0.83 7.22
CA TYR A 184 -20.07 -1.71 8.33
C TYR A 184 -19.61 -0.93 9.55
N ASP A 185 -20.07 -1.34 10.72
CA ASP A 185 -19.52 -0.90 11.99
C ASP A 185 -18.29 -1.76 12.37
N PRO A 186 -17.55 -1.41 13.44
CA PRO A 186 -16.35 -2.15 13.82
C PRO A 186 -16.54 -3.62 14.22
N ALA A 187 -17.72 -4.04 14.65
CA ALA A 187 -18.00 -5.42 15.09
C ALA A 187 -17.98 -6.44 13.94
N TYR A 188 -18.05 -5.97 12.70
CA TYR A 188 -17.89 -6.79 11.49
C TYR A 188 -16.42 -7.19 11.23
N PHE A 189 -15.46 -6.53 11.89
CA PHE A 189 -14.03 -6.78 11.71
C PHE A 189 -13.49 -7.59 12.89
N ARG A 190 -13.55 -8.92 12.76
CA ARG A 190 -13.27 -9.91 13.80
C ARG A 190 -11.86 -10.45 13.64
N PHE A 191 -10.89 -9.70 14.13
CA PHE A 191 -9.51 -10.16 14.25
C PHE A 191 -9.33 -10.75 15.65
N ASP A 192 -9.02 -12.05 15.75
CA ASP A 192 -8.77 -12.69 17.04
C ASP A 192 -7.63 -12.00 17.79
N ASP A 193 -7.88 -11.59 19.03
CA ASP A 193 -6.88 -10.97 19.91
C ASP A 193 -5.81 -11.98 20.38
N ALA A 194 -5.92 -13.27 20.03
CA ALA A 194 -4.91 -14.30 20.31
C ALA A 194 -3.57 -14.08 19.59
N ALA A 195 -3.47 -13.08 18.71
CA ALA A 195 -2.20 -12.56 18.20
C ALA A 195 -1.65 -11.37 19.00
N ALA A 196 -2.09 -11.17 20.25
CA ALA A 196 -1.43 -10.31 21.23
C ALA A 196 -0.12 -10.94 21.73
N ASN A 197 0.81 -11.18 20.81
CA ASN A 197 2.21 -11.30 21.15
C ASN A 197 2.79 -9.88 21.12
N PRO A 198 3.21 -9.30 22.26
CA PRO A 198 3.65 -7.91 22.33
C PRO A 198 5.09 -7.79 21.83
N LEU A 199 5.32 -8.12 20.56
CA LEU A 199 6.53 -7.81 19.82
C LEU A 199 6.10 -7.66 18.36
N LEU A 200 6.22 -6.45 17.79
CA LEU A 200 7.07 -6.15 16.62
C LEU A 200 6.55 -5.00 15.72
N PRO A 201 7.43 -4.04 15.35
CA PRO A 201 7.13 -2.93 14.47
C PRO A 201 7.22 -3.29 12.98
N LEU A 202 6.22 -2.82 12.23
CA LEU A 202 6.27 -2.27 10.86
C LEU A 202 7.31 -2.80 9.84
N ARG A 203 6.69 -3.35 8.78
CA ARG A 203 7.04 -3.37 7.33
C ARG A 203 7.89 -4.53 6.90
N GLY A 204 7.46 -5.36 5.92
CA GLY A 204 8.36 -6.29 5.22
C GLY A 204 7.97 -6.92 3.89
N ILE A 205 7.44 -6.14 2.95
CA ILE A 205 7.48 -6.35 1.48
C ILE A 205 8.22 -7.62 0.97
N THR A 206 7.56 -8.79 0.93
CA THR A 206 7.96 -9.86 -0.01
C THR A 206 7.21 -9.70 -1.31
N ARG A 207 7.87 -9.07 -2.29
CA ARG A 207 7.40 -8.86 -3.66
C ARG A 207 7.71 -10.10 -4.51
N ARG A 208 6.70 -10.77 -5.08
CA ARG A 208 6.86 -11.75 -6.17
C ARG A 208 6.24 -11.19 -7.46
N MET A 209 7.00 -11.31 -8.54
CA MET A 209 6.85 -10.58 -9.82
C MET A 209 6.12 -11.44 -10.87
N HIS A 210 5.26 -10.79 -11.66
CA HIS A 210 4.82 -11.25 -12.98
C HIS A 210 5.40 -10.34 -14.08
N PRO A 211 5.61 -10.85 -15.31
CA PRO A 211 6.41 -10.20 -16.35
C PRO A 211 5.61 -9.11 -17.07
N GLY A 212 5.58 -7.91 -16.49
CA GLY A 212 5.26 -6.65 -17.14
C GLY A 212 6.29 -5.61 -16.70
N LYS A 213 6.72 -4.69 -17.59
CA LYS A 213 7.89 -3.81 -17.43
C LYS A 213 8.11 -3.32 -15.98
N GLN A 214 9.27 -3.68 -15.42
CA GLN A 214 9.64 -3.52 -14.01
C GLN A 214 9.71 -2.03 -13.60
N THR A 215 9.02 -1.67 -12.52
CA THR A 215 9.17 -0.37 -11.82
C THR A 215 10.59 -0.19 -11.29
N ARG A 216 11.04 1.05 -11.06
CA ARG A 216 12.38 1.31 -10.45
C ARG A 216 12.62 0.51 -9.16
N SER A 217 11.60 0.37 -8.30
CA SER A 217 11.71 -0.46 -7.09
C SER A 217 11.73 -1.98 -7.35
N GLU A 218 11.17 -2.44 -8.47
CA GLU A 218 11.30 -3.84 -8.89
C GLU A 218 12.66 -4.09 -9.53
N GLN A 219 13.19 -3.13 -10.29
CA GLN A 219 14.56 -3.18 -10.83
C GLN A 219 15.57 -3.23 -9.69
N ASP A 220 15.42 -2.37 -8.68
CA ASP A 220 16.25 -2.43 -7.46
C ASP A 220 16.19 -3.79 -6.79
N TRP A 221 14.99 -4.37 -6.66
CA TRP A 221 14.79 -5.68 -6.03
C TRP A 221 15.46 -6.81 -6.81
N VAL A 222 15.30 -6.82 -8.14
CA VAL A 222 15.95 -7.79 -9.03
C VAL A 222 17.46 -7.65 -8.96
N TRP A 223 17.97 -6.41 -9.04
CA TRP A 223 19.38 -6.11 -8.94
C TRP A 223 19.95 -6.56 -7.60
N VAL A 224 19.29 -6.26 -6.48
CA VAL A 224 19.72 -6.71 -5.14
C VAL A 224 19.77 -8.24 -5.06
N LEU A 225 18.75 -8.95 -5.54
CA LEU A 225 18.75 -10.42 -5.54
C LEU A 225 19.90 -10.99 -6.38
N GLU A 226 20.14 -10.42 -7.57
CA GLU A 226 21.22 -10.83 -8.46
C GLU A 226 22.60 -10.62 -7.81
N GLN A 227 22.83 -9.44 -7.22
CA GLN A 227 24.11 -9.15 -6.56
C GLN A 227 24.34 -10.01 -5.32
N LEU A 228 23.32 -10.22 -4.49
CA LEU A 228 23.42 -11.12 -3.33
C LEU A 228 23.71 -12.56 -3.75
N SER A 229 23.10 -13.04 -4.84
CA SER A 229 23.38 -14.39 -5.36
C SER A 229 24.80 -14.56 -5.91
N ARG A 230 25.48 -13.45 -6.23
CA ARG A 230 26.90 -13.42 -6.63
C ARG A 230 27.86 -13.30 -5.45
N GLY A 231 27.34 -13.27 -4.21
CA GLY A 231 28.15 -13.13 -3.00
C GLY A 231 28.59 -11.70 -2.70
N GLU A 232 27.97 -10.67 -3.30
CA GLU A 232 28.25 -9.27 -2.95
C GLU A 232 27.81 -8.96 -1.53
N GLU A 233 28.56 -8.09 -0.86
CA GLU A 233 28.31 -7.72 0.53
C GLU A 233 27.04 -6.85 0.67
N ALA A 234 26.12 -7.25 1.54
CA ALA A 234 24.87 -6.55 1.79
C ALA A 234 25.05 -5.06 2.20
N SER A 235 26.11 -4.73 2.94
CA SER A 235 26.41 -3.36 3.35
C SER A 235 26.72 -2.47 2.15
N LYS A 236 27.57 -2.96 1.22
CA LYS A 236 27.93 -2.29 -0.03
C LYS A 236 26.70 -2.07 -0.91
N LEU A 237 25.85 -3.10 -1.05
CA LEU A 237 24.58 -2.98 -1.80
C LEU A 237 23.63 -1.96 -1.18
N THR A 238 23.58 -1.86 0.15
CA THR A 238 22.79 -0.85 0.86
C THR A 238 23.24 0.56 0.48
N HIS A 239 24.55 0.82 0.50
CA HIS A 239 25.10 2.14 0.14
C HIS A 239 24.86 2.48 -1.34
N THR A 240 25.12 1.55 -2.25
CA THR A 240 24.89 1.73 -3.70
C THR A 240 23.42 1.97 -4.01
N LEU A 241 22.51 1.22 -3.37
CA LEU A 241 21.08 1.41 -3.59
C LEU A 241 20.58 2.74 -3.01
N ALA A 242 21.11 3.16 -1.86
CA ALA A 242 20.75 4.44 -1.25
C ALA A 242 21.17 5.63 -2.13
N SER A 243 22.36 5.59 -2.75
CA SER A 243 22.85 6.67 -3.62
C SER A 243 22.02 6.84 -4.90
N HIS A 244 21.45 5.75 -5.42
CA HIS A 244 20.62 5.78 -6.63
C HIS A 244 19.18 6.23 -6.39
N ARG A 245 18.72 6.27 -5.12
CA ARG A 245 17.32 6.49 -4.75
C ARG A 245 17.07 7.80 -4.02
N PHE A 246 17.73 8.88 -4.45
CA PHE A 246 17.49 10.24 -3.94
C PHE A 246 16.03 10.72 -4.11
N ASP A 247 15.24 10.04 -4.97
CA ASP A 247 13.80 10.27 -5.12
C ASP A 247 12.97 9.86 -3.89
N LYS A 248 13.55 9.06 -2.97
CA LYS A 248 12.87 8.58 -1.77
C LYS A 248 13.04 9.57 -0.60
N PRO A 249 12.00 9.76 0.24
CA PRO A 249 12.11 10.58 1.45
C PRO A 249 13.19 10.13 2.43
N ASN A 250 13.49 8.81 2.45
CA ASN A 250 14.60 8.24 3.20
C ASN A 250 15.26 7.13 2.36
N PRO A 251 16.28 7.46 1.55
CA PRO A 251 16.94 6.51 0.65
C PRO A 251 17.67 5.39 1.40
N VAL A 252 18.31 5.72 2.53
CA VAL A 252 19.06 4.76 3.36
C VAL A 252 18.13 3.71 3.94
N TYR A 253 17.03 4.14 4.56
CA TYR A 253 16.04 3.23 5.10
C TYR A 253 15.45 2.31 4.02
N TYR A 254 15.13 2.87 2.84
CA TYR A 254 14.61 2.09 1.72
C TYR A 254 15.61 1.02 1.25
N ALA A 255 16.89 1.39 1.12
CA ALA A 255 17.94 0.48 0.70
C ALA A 255 18.16 -0.65 1.72
N GLN A 256 18.29 -0.31 3.00
CA GLN A 256 18.46 -1.29 4.07
C GLN A 256 17.29 -2.29 4.07
N ARG A 257 16.06 -1.78 3.98
CA ARG A 257 14.84 -2.61 3.95
C ARG A 257 14.84 -3.60 2.79
N THR A 258 15.23 -3.13 1.61
CA THR A 258 15.22 -3.92 0.37
C THR A 258 16.27 -5.05 0.44
N VAL A 259 17.49 -4.72 0.87
CA VAL A 259 18.61 -5.67 0.99
C VAL A 259 18.36 -6.72 2.07
N ASP A 260 17.85 -6.29 3.23
CA ASP A 260 17.60 -7.19 4.35
C ASP A 260 16.49 -8.21 4.02
N MET A 261 15.42 -7.75 3.37
CA MET A 261 14.34 -8.63 2.90
C MET A 261 14.78 -9.60 1.81
N ALA A 262 15.64 -9.16 0.88
CA ALA A 262 16.21 -10.03 -0.14
C ALA A 262 17.14 -11.09 0.47
N SER A 263 17.97 -10.69 1.44
CA SER A 263 18.88 -11.60 2.17
C SER A 263 18.10 -12.67 2.93
N ALA A 264 17.09 -12.26 3.70
CA ALA A 264 16.25 -13.18 4.46
C ALA A 264 15.56 -14.20 3.56
N ARG A 265 15.08 -13.75 2.41
CA ARG A 265 14.43 -14.63 1.43
C ARG A 265 15.40 -15.61 0.79
N LEU A 266 16.64 -15.21 0.46
CA LEU A 266 17.65 -16.12 -0.10
C LEU A 266 18.03 -17.20 0.91
N TRP A 267 18.33 -16.81 2.15
CA TRP A 267 18.70 -17.75 3.21
C TRP A 267 17.59 -18.77 3.50
N LEU A 268 16.34 -18.33 3.58
CA LEU A 268 15.20 -19.23 3.78
C LEU A 268 14.96 -20.17 2.57
N LEU A 269 15.28 -19.73 1.35
CA LEU A 269 15.21 -20.58 0.15
C LEU A 269 16.35 -21.61 0.09
N GLU A 270 17.51 -21.27 0.64
CA GLU A 270 18.66 -22.16 0.81
C GLU A 270 18.48 -23.15 1.99
N GLY A 271 17.38 -23.02 2.74
CA GLY A 271 17.02 -23.93 3.83
C GLY A 271 17.53 -23.51 5.21
N ALA A 272 18.05 -22.29 5.36
CA ALA A 272 18.44 -21.78 6.67
C ALA A 272 17.23 -21.69 7.62
N PRO A 273 17.39 -22.05 8.91
CA PRO A 273 16.32 -21.89 9.89
C PRO A 273 16.05 -20.40 10.12
N ILE A 274 14.81 -20.09 10.51
CA ILE A 274 14.38 -18.70 10.69
C ILE A 274 15.20 -17.96 11.76
N ASP A 275 15.68 -18.66 12.79
CA ASP A 275 16.50 -18.09 13.86
C ASP A 275 17.90 -17.66 13.37
N ASP A 276 18.48 -18.39 12.42
CA ASP A 276 19.76 -18.00 11.79
C ASP A 276 19.57 -16.78 10.91
N VAL A 277 18.43 -16.67 10.24
CA VAL A 277 18.06 -15.50 9.44
C VAL A 277 17.87 -14.27 10.33
N ILE A 278 17.21 -14.43 11.48
CA ILE A 278 17.05 -13.35 12.47
C ILE A 278 18.43 -12.92 12.98
N THR A 279 19.28 -13.87 13.38
CA THR A 279 20.63 -13.59 13.88
C THR A 279 21.47 -12.85 12.85
N MET A 280 21.43 -13.29 11.58
CA MET A 280 22.14 -12.63 10.48
C MET A 280 21.71 -11.17 10.32
N LEU A 281 20.41 -10.89 10.41
CA LEU A 281 19.88 -9.53 10.29
C LEU A 281 20.21 -8.64 11.49
N GLU A 282 20.18 -9.21 12.70
CA GLU A 282 20.57 -8.52 13.93
C GLU A 282 22.05 -8.13 13.90
N VAL A 283 22.94 -9.08 13.57
CA VAL A 283 24.38 -8.84 13.48
C VAL A 283 24.70 -7.77 12.45
N ARG A 284 23.99 -7.76 11.31
CA ARG A 284 24.19 -6.77 10.24
C ARG A 284 23.89 -5.34 10.70
N ARG A 285 22.87 -5.14 11.54
CA ARG A 285 22.36 -3.80 11.89
C ARG A 285 22.66 -3.39 13.34
N ARG A 286 23.37 -4.21 14.12
CA ARG A 286 23.71 -3.94 15.54
C ARG A 286 24.49 -2.65 15.79
N PHE A 287 25.25 -2.17 14.80
CA PHE A 287 26.01 -0.91 14.90
C PHE A 287 25.22 0.30 14.36
N GLU A 288 24.09 0.07 13.70
CA GLU A 288 23.25 1.11 13.10
C GLU A 288 21.98 1.39 13.93
N LEU A 289 21.53 0.43 14.74
CA LEU A 289 20.30 0.50 15.53
C LEU A 289 20.54 0.01 16.97
N PRO A 290 19.86 0.60 17.98
CA PRO A 290 19.83 0.04 19.33
C PRO A 290 19.30 -1.41 19.34
N MET A 291 19.74 -2.22 20.30
CA MET A 291 19.46 -3.67 20.33
C MET A 291 17.98 -4.04 20.23
N ALA A 292 17.11 -3.39 21.02
CA ALA A 292 15.67 -3.67 21.02
C ALA A 292 14.99 -3.43 19.64
N PRO A 293 15.11 -2.25 19.01
CA PRO A 293 14.57 -2.03 17.67
C PRO A 293 15.27 -2.84 16.57
N CYS A 294 16.56 -3.18 16.73
CA CYS A 294 17.28 -4.05 15.80
C CYS A 294 16.69 -5.46 15.77
N SER A 295 16.55 -6.08 16.95
CA SER A 295 15.95 -7.41 17.11
C SER A 295 14.51 -7.44 16.61
N ALA A 296 13.76 -6.37 16.92
CA ALA A 296 12.38 -6.28 16.53
C ALA A 296 12.22 -6.25 14.99
N ARG A 297 13.04 -5.44 14.33
CA ARG A 297 13.08 -5.36 12.87
C ARG A 297 13.53 -6.68 12.22
N ALA A 298 14.53 -7.36 12.77
CA ALA A 298 15.05 -8.62 12.23
C ALA A 298 14.00 -9.73 12.20
N ARG A 299 13.25 -9.90 13.31
CA ARG A 299 12.16 -10.88 13.39
C ARG A 299 11.05 -10.60 12.38
N GLU A 300 10.65 -9.35 12.26
CA GLU A 300 9.60 -8.94 11.32
C GLU A 300 10.01 -9.24 9.86
N ILE A 301 11.26 -8.92 9.49
CA ILE A 301 11.81 -9.26 8.16
C ILE A 301 11.75 -10.77 7.90
N ALA A 302 12.25 -11.57 8.84
CA ALA A 302 12.38 -13.01 8.69
C ALA A 302 11.01 -13.70 8.58
N GLN A 303 10.05 -13.29 9.42
CA GLN A 303 8.67 -13.78 9.37
C GLN A 303 7.99 -13.44 8.05
N THR A 304 8.13 -12.19 7.58
CA THR A 304 7.50 -11.80 6.32
C THR A 304 8.12 -12.56 5.14
N ALA A 305 9.44 -12.77 5.15
CA ALA A 305 10.16 -13.59 4.17
C ALA A 305 9.65 -15.04 4.14
N GLN A 306 9.47 -15.65 5.31
CA GLN A 306 8.99 -17.03 5.46
C GLN A 306 7.56 -17.20 4.95
N GLN A 307 6.65 -16.29 5.32
CA GLN A 307 5.27 -16.30 4.84
C GLN A 307 5.19 -16.17 3.32
N GLY A 308 6.00 -15.28 2.72
CA GLY A 308 6.08 -15.11 1.27
C GLY A 308 6.65 -16.33 0.51
N ILE A 309 7.44 -17.17 1.18
CA ILE A 309 7.94 -18.44 0.61
C ILE A 309 6.90 -19.54 0.74
N ALA A 310 6.29 -19.70 1.92
CA ALA A 310 5.29 -20.73 2.20
C ALA A 310 4.11 -20.64 1.23
N ARG A 311 3.61 -19.43 0.95
CA ARG A 311 2.51 -19.18 0.00
C ARG A 311 2.79 -19.62 -1.45
N LYS A 312 4.05 -19.88 -1.81
CA LYS A 312 4.46 -20.34 -3.15
C LYS A 312 4.73 -21.83 -3.26
N LYS A 313 4.82 -22.54 -2.13
CA LYS A 313 4.92 -24.01 -2.11
C LYS A 313 3.54 -24.66 -2.24
N PHE A 314 2.47 -23.90 -2.01
CA PHE A 314 1.07 -24.35 -2.06
C PHE A 314 0.27 -23.77 -3.24
N ALA A 315 0.96 -23.18 -4.22
CA ALA A 315 0.41 -22.69 -5.49
C ALA A 315 1.14 -23.37 -6.65
#